data_AF-A0A1F5MJZ3-F1
#
_entry.id   AF-A0A1F5MJZ3-F1
#
_cell.length_a   1.000
_cell.length_b   1.000
_cell.length_c   1.000
_cell.angle_alpha   90.00
_cell.angle_beta   90.00
_cell.angle_gamma   90.00
#
_symmetry.space_group_name_H-M   'P 1'
#
loop_
_entity.id
_entity.type
_entity.pdbx_description
1 polymer ?
#
loop_
_entity_poly.entity_id
_entity_poly.type
_entity_poly.pdbx_seq_one_letter_code
_entity_poly.pdbx_strand_id
1 'polypeptide(L)'
;MNKFISWLFNKDRVYPQLIVENINHPNRFYAVPLIGGLVKIIAVIPVLIVLFFVGIYLLFIDIINSFVVLFKGTYWQYAYEMNLSLMKLSLKMQFYFLGITDRYPGFDFKVDDRFTLDIPIPQNPSRLFALPVVGGLMRLILIMPVGVYHYILDETSRFTVNILAWFWVLFKGRYPEWIYELTRDSERVELSMWAYLSGLSDEYPSLYISMNHKTAKLVFMGLLLMLGFAGFFIPDASPNLTNSP
;
A
#
# COMPACT_ATOMS: atom_id res chain seq x y z
N MET A 1 9.06 -14.12 23.62
CA MET A 1 8.29 -13.21 22.74
C MET A 1 6.80 -13.47 22.97
N ASN A 2 5.98 -12.44 23.17
CA ASN A 2 4.54 -12.58 23.44
C ASN A 2 3.85 -13.35 22.30
N LYS A 3 2.97 -14.33 22.62
CA LYS A 3 2.21 -15.11 21.63
C LYS A 3 1.48 -14.22 20.62
N PHE A 4 0.98 -13.07 21.06
CA PHE A 4 0.34 -12.08 20.19
C PHE A 4 1.30 -11.48 19.16
N ILE A 5 2.51 -11.09 19.58
CA ILE A 5 3.52 -10.51 18.68
C ILE A 5 3.98 -11.58 17.66
N SER A 6 4.24 -12.81 18.09
CA SER A 6 4.58 -13.89 17.15
C SER A 6 3.46 -14.19 16.15
N TRP A 7 2.21 -14.07 16.56
CA TRP A 7 1.06 -14.25 15.69
C TRP A 7 0.92 -13.11 14.67
N LEU A 8 1.23 -11.88 15.08
CA LEU A 8 1.14 -10.68 14.25
C LEU A 8 2.19 -10.65 13.13
N PHE A 9 3.38 -11.17 13.42
CA PHE A 9 4.50 -11.28 12.47
C PHE A 9 4.66 -12.69 11.89
N ASN A 10 3.60 -13.51 11.88
CA ASN A 10 3.67 -14.85 11.35
C ASN A 10 3.67 -14.84 9.80
N LYS A 11 4.67 -15.49 9.19
CA LYS A 11 4.81 -15.68 7.75
C LYS A 11 3.67 -16.51 7.15
N ASP A 12 3.10 -17.44 7.91
CA ASP A 12 2.04 -18.32 7.40
C ASP A 12 0.69 -17.61 7.27
N ARG A 13 0.58 -16.40 7.83
CA ARG A 13 -0.62 -15.54 7.79
C ARG A 13 -0.52 -14.44 6.73
N VAL A 14 0.43 -14.56 5.82
CA VAL A 14 0.64 -13.57 4.76
C VAL A 14 -0.56 -13.61 3.80
N TYR A 15 -1.26 -12.49 3.75
CA TYR A 15 -2.44 -12.25 2.91
C TYR A 15 -2.44 -10.78 2.49
N PRO A 16 -2.90 -10.39 1.29
CA PRO A 16 -3.24 -11.29 0.18
C PRO A 16 -1.98 -11.94 -0.41
N GLN A 17 -2.18 -12.94 -1.27
CA GLN A 17 -1.09 -13.59 -1.98
C GLN A 17 -0.65 -12.68 -3.13
N LEU A 18 0.42 -11.93 -2.88
CA LEU A 18 1.06 -11.04 -3.84
C LEU A 18 2.38 -11.65 -4.28
N ILE A 19 2.39 -12.20 -5.50
CA ILE A 19 3.60 -12.73 -6.13
C ILE A 19 4.11 -11.68 -7.11
N VAL A 20 5.36 -11.29 -6.96
CA VAL A 20 6.01 -10.28 -7.82
C VAL A 20 7.36 -10.85 -8.24
N GLU A 21 7.59 -10.92 -9.54
CA GLU A 21 8.87 -11.34 -10.11
C GLU A 21 9.86 -10.17 -10.12
N ASN A 22 11.13 -10.47 -9.81
CA ASN A 22 12.18 -9.46 -9.79
C ASN A 22 12.40 -8.83 -11.17
N ILE A 23 12.65 -7.51 -11.18
CA ILE A 23 13.01 -6.80 -12.41
C ILE A 23 14.48 -7.06 -12.74
N ASN A 24 14.71 -7.88 -13.77
CA ASN A 24 16.08 -8.15 -14.21
C ASN A 24 16.66 -7.00 -15.06
N HIS A 25 15.81 -6.27 -15.80
CA HIS A 25 16.23 -5.20 -16.71
C HIS A 25 15.28 -3.99 -16.64
N PRO A 26 15.38 -3.15 -15.59
CA PRO A 26 14.60 -1.92 -15.49
C PRO A 26 14.97 -0.91 -16.56
N ASN A 27 13.98 -0.17 -17.06
CA ASN A 27 14.23 0.91 -18.03
C ASN A 27 14.96 2.09 -17.37
N ARG A 28 16.17 2.37 -17.86
CA ARG A 28 17.02 3.46 -17.35
C ARG A 28 16.43 4.84 -17.56
N PHE A 29 15.61 5.04 -18.59
CA PHE A 29 14.98 6.34 -18.86
C PHE A 29 14.09 6.76 -17.68
N TYR A 30 13.29 5.83 -17.15
CA TYR A 30 12.41 6.08 -16.01
C TYR A 30 13.15 6.25 -14.69
N ALA A 31 14.42 5.83 -14.63
CA ALA A 31 15.27 6.04 -13.47
C ALA A 31 15.98 7.40 -13.47
N VAL A 32 15.78 8.25 -14.48
CA VAL A 32 16.29 9.63 -14.42
C VAL A 32 15.37 10.45 -13.51
N PRO A 33 15.84 10.99 -12.36
CA PRO A 33 14.95 11.56 -11.33
C PRO A 33 14.05 12.69 -11.86
N LEU A 34 14.62 13.60 -12.65
CA LEU A 34 13.87 14.75 -13.16
C LEU A 34 12.95 14.33 -14.32
N ILE A 35 13.53 13.89 -15.44
CA ILE A 35 12.75 13.64 -16.66
C ILE A 35 11.89 12.38 -16.51
N GLY A 36 12.49 11.25 -16.11
CA GLY A 36 11.78 9.99 -15.91
C GLY A 36 10.72 10.10 -14.82
N GLY A 37 11.04 10.77 -13.71
CA GLY A 37 10.09 11.05 -12.62
C GLY A 37 8.89 11.88 -13.08
N LEU A 38 9.12 12.98 -13.82
CA LEU A 38 8.03 13.81 -14.36
C LEU A 38 7.13 13.03 -15.32
N VAL A 39 7.72 12.21 -16.20
CA VAL A 39 6.95 11.36 -17.12
C VAL A 39 6.07 10.38 -16.32
N LYS A 40 6.60 9.77 -15.26
CA LYS A 40 5.79 8.90 -14.39
C LYS A 40 4.65 9.65 -13.72
N ILE A 41 4.91 10.82 -13.14
CA ILE A 41 3.90 11.66 -12.49
C ILE A 41 2.78 12.00 -13.47
N ILE A 42 3.12 12.51 -14.66
CA ILE A 42 2.13 12.87 -15.69
C ILE A 42 1.32 11.64 -16.13
N ALA A 43 1.98 10.50 -16.31
CA ALA A 43 1.34 9.27 -16.74
C ALA A 43 0.33 8.74 -15.71
N VAL A 44 0.60 8.86 -14.40
CA VAL A 44 -0.30 8.36 -13.35
C VAL A 44 -1.49 9.28 -13.06
N ILE A 45 -1.44 10.57 -13.42
CA ILE A 45 -2.54 11.53 -13.15
C ILE A 45 -3.90 11.02 -13.65
N PRO A 46 -4.06 10.57 -14.92
CA PRO A 46 -5.32 10.01 -15.38
C PRO A 46 -5.81 8.81 -14.56
N VAL A 47 -4.89 7.94 -14.15
CA VAL A 47 -5.20 6.76 -13.34
C VAL A 47 -5.64 7.16 -11.93
N LEU A 48 -4.97 8.16 -11.33
CA LEU A 48 -5.35 8.72 -10.03
C LEU A 48 -6.75 9.32 -10.04
N ILE A 49 -7.13 10.01 -11.12
CA ILE A 49 -8.49 10.56 -11.28
C ILE A 49 -9.52 9.41 -11.29
N VAL A 50 -9.26 8.33 -12.03
CA VAL A 50 -10.13 7.16 -12.05
C VAL A 50 -10.21 6.50 -10.68
N LEU A 51 -9.08 6.28 -10.01
CA LEU A 51 -9.03 5.72 -8.65
C LEU A 51 -9.85 6.56 -7.67
N PHE A 52 -9.80 7.89 -7.77
CA PHE A 52 -10.57 8.79 -6.92
C PHE A 52 -12.09 8.61 -7.09
N PHE A 53 -12.58 8.68 -8.33
CA PHE A 53 -14.03 8.56 -8.58
C PHE A 53 -14.55 7.15 -8.30
N VAL A 54 -13.81 6.11 -8.69
CA VAL A 54 -14.19 4.71 -8.40
C VAL A 54 -14.09 4.43 -6.90
N GLY A 55 -13.13 5.02 -6.19
CA GLY A 55 -13.03 4.94 -4.73
C GLY A 55 -14.26 5.52 -4.03
N ILE A 56 -14.72 6.71 -4.45
CA ILE A 56 -15.96 7.30 -3.93
C ILE A 56 -17.16 6.39 -4.21
N TYR A 57 -17.26 5.85 -5.44
CA TYR A 57 -18.31 4.91 -5.80
C TYR A 57 -18.29 3.65 -4.91
N LEU A 58 -17.10 3.11 -4.64
CA LEU A 58 -16.93 1.94 -3.78
C LEU A 58 -17.37 2.19 -2.33
N LEU A 59 -17.21 3.40 -1.79
CA LEU A 59 -17.72 3.71 -0.45
C LEU A 59 -19.23 3.43 -0.34
N PHE A 60 -20.01 3.78 -1.37
CA PHE A 60 -21.44 3.48 -1.40
C PHE A 60 -21.71 1.97 -1.57
N ILE A 61 -20.93 1.31 -2.42
CA ILE A 61 -21.05 -0.14 -2.65
C ILE A 61 -20.74 -0.94 -1.39
N ASP A 62 -19.73 -0.55 -0.61
CA ASP A 62 -19.34 -1.24 0.62
C ASP A 62 -20.39 -1.03 1.74
N ILE A 63 -21.02 0.14 1.79
CA ILE A 63 -22.17 0.39 2.68
C ILE A 63 -23.33 -0.55 2.32
N ILE A 64 -23.67 -0.64 1.02
CA ILE A 64 -24.74 -1.56 0.55
C ILE A 64 -24.36 -3.02 0.84
N ASN A 65 -23.12 -3.41 0.53
CA ASN A 65 -22.60 -4.75 0.77
C ASN A 65 -22.65 -5.13 2.25
N SER A 66 -22.40 -4.19 3.16
CA SER A 66 -22.54 -4.40 4.60
C SER A 66 -23.97 -4.86 4.95
N PHE A 67 -25.00 -4.25 4.38
CA PHE A 67 -26.38 -4.74 4.55
C PHE A 67 -26.60 -6.11 3.89
N VAL A 68 -26.04 -6.36 2.71
CA VAL A 68 -26.13 -7.67 2.04
C VAL A 68 -25.54 -8.78 2.92
N VAL A 69 -24.36 -8.56 3.49
CA VAL A 69 -23.71 -9.50 4.42
C VAL A 69 -24.54 -9.65 5.69
N LEU A 70 -25.06 -8.57 6.26
CA LEU A 70 -25.85 -8.61 7.48
C LEU A 70 -27.11 -9.47 7.33
N PHE A 71 -27.85 -9.29 6.23
CA PHE A 71 -29.13 -9.96 6.02
C PHE A 71 -28.99 -11.33 5.34
N LYS A 72 -28.09 -11.47 4.36
CA LYS A 72 -27.92 -12.72 3.58
C LYS A 72 -26.78 -13.60 4.09
N GLY A 73 -25.84 -13.05 4.85
CA GLY A 73 -24.65 -13.78 5.31
C GLY A 73 -23.64 -14.08 4.20
N THR A 74 -23.78 -13.47 3.02
CA THR A 74 -22.93 -13.70 1.85
C THR A 74 -22.35 -12.38 1.35
N TYR A 75 -21.09 -12.38 0.92
CA TYR A 75 -20.48 -11.20 0.32
C TYR A 75 -21.07 -10.94 -1.07
N TRP A 76 -21.41 -9.70 -1.39
CA TRP A 76 -21.99 -9.37 -2.68
C TRP A 76 -20.94 -9.46 -3.80
N GLN A 77 -21.20 -10.31 -4.79
CA GLN A 77 -20.29 -10.54 -5.91
C GLN A 77 -19.82 -9.25 -6.61
N TYR A 78 -20.73 -8.29 -6.82
CA TYR A 78 -20.38 -7.02 -7.46
C TYR A 78 -19.43 -6.19 -6.61
N ALA A 79 -19.65 -6.11 -5.29
CA ALA A 79 -18.73 -5.43 -4.38
C ALA A 79 -17.35 -6.09 -4.39
N TYR A 80 -17.30 -7.42 -4.51
CA TYR A 80 -16.05 -8.18 -4.58
C TYR A 80 -15.27 -7.82 -5.85
N GLU A 81 -15.93 -7.88 -7.00
CA GLU A 81 -15.31 -7.58 -8.29
C GLU A 81 -14.82 -6.13 -8.36
N MET A 82 -15.60 -5.17 -7.85
CA MET A 82 -15.22 -3.76 -7.83
C MET A 82 -14.03 -3.49 -6.90
N ASN A 83 -14.04 -4.04 -5.68
CA ASN A 83 -12.91 -3.89 -4.76
C ASN A 83 -11.63 -4.54 -5.32
N LEU A 84 -11.72 -5.78 -5.81
CA LEU A 84 -10.58 -6.47 -6.42
C LEU A 84 -10.01 -5.70 -7.61
N SER A 85 -10.89 -5.16 -8.45
CA SER A 85 -10.52 -4.34 -9.61
C SER A 85 -9.79 -3.06 -9.21
N LEU A 86 -10.30 -2.34 -8.20
CA LEU A 86 -9.66 -1.13 -7.70
C LEU A 86 -8.30 -1.44 -7.07
N MET A 87 -8.21 -2.50 -6.26
CA MET A 87 -6.96 -2.95 -5.65
C MET A 87 -5.90 -3.31 -6.69
N LYS A 88 -6.28 -4.01 -7.77
CA LYS A 88 -5.39 -4.32 -8.89
C LYS A 88 -4.92 -3.06 -9.62
N LEU A 89 -5.82 -2.11 -9.89
CA LEU A 89 -5.46 -0.85 -10.54
C LEU A 89 -4.55 0.01 -9.66
N SER A 90 -4.84 0.11 -8.36
CA SER A 90 -4.00 0.81 -7.39
C SER A 90 -2.59 0.21 -7.37
N LEU A 91 -2.49 -1.12 -7.24
CA LEU A 91 -1.20 -1.82 -7.24
C LEU A 91 -0.41 -1.61 -8.53
N LYS A 92 -1.06 -1.67 -9.69
CA LYS A 92 -0.42 -1.37 -10.99
C LYS A 92 0.14 0.05 -11.02
N MET A 93 -0.64 1.01 -10.54
CA MET A 93 -0.23 2.42 -10.45
C MET A 93 0.99 2.58 -9.53
N GLN A 94 0.92 2.02 -8.32
CA GLN A 94 1.99 2.10 -7.33
C GLN A 94 3.27 1.44 -7.84
N PHE A 95 3.18 0.24 -8.40
CA PHE A 95 4.34 -0.47 -8.95
C PHE A 95 4.98 0.28 -10.13
N TYR A 96 4.18 0.90 -10.99
CA TYR A 96 4.72 1.74 -12.06
C TYR A 96 5.44 2.97 -11.50
N PHE A 97 4.79 3.66 -10.55
CA PHE A 97 5.32 4.86 -9.93
C PHE A 97 6.66 4.58 -9.21
N LEU A 98 6.69 3.54 -8.37
CA LEU A 98 7.86 3.11 -7.59
C LEU A 98 8.93 2.39 -8.43
N GLY A 99 8.66 2.13 -9.71
CA GLY A 99 9.61 1.51 -10.64
C GLY A 99 9.80 0.01 -10.44
N ILE A 100 8.79 -0.66 -9.85
CA ILE A 100 8.65 -2.11 -9.79
C ILE A 100 8.20 -2.68 -11.14
N THR A 101 7.50 -1.88 -11.94
CA THR A 101 7.23 -2.16 -13.36
C THR A 101 7.49 -0.93 -14.22
N ASP A 102 7.88 -1.18 -15.47
CA ASP A 102 7.99 -0.17 -16.52
C ASP A 102 6.71 -0.11 -17.38
N ARG A 103 5.77 -1.04 -17.17
CA ARG A 103 4.52 -1.11 -17.92
C ARG A 103 3.55 -0.07 -17.40
N TYR A 104 3.07 0.78 -18.30
CA TYR A 104 2.05 1.76 -17.98
C TYR A 104 0.79 1.06 -17.40
N PRO A 105 0.20 1.53 -16.29
CA PRO A 105 -0.94 0.86 -15.66
C PRO A 105 -2.14 0.69 -16.59
N GLY A 106 -2.40 1.68 -17.45
CA GLY A 106 -3.64 1.74 -18.23
C GLY A 106 -4.88 1.79 -17.34
N PHE A 107 -6.04 1.47 -17.92
CA PHE A 107 -7.33 1.50 -17.22
C PHE A 107 -8.01 0.12 -17.13
N ASP A 108 -7.37 -0.92 -17.67
CA ASP A 108 -7.84 -2.28 -17.50
C ASP A 108 -7.55 -2.77 -16.08
N PHE A 109 -8.50 -3.51 -15.51
CA PHE A 109 -8.40 -4.12 -14.19
C PHE A 109 -7.65 -5.45 -14.21
N LYS A 110 -7.37 -6.01 -15.40
CA LYS A 110 -6.50 -7.17 -15.54
C LYS A 110 -5.05 -6.81 -15.20
N VAL A 111 -4.41 -7.75 -14.50
CA VAL A 111 -2.96 -7.73 -14.28
C VAL A 111 -2.33 -8.59 -15.37
N ASP A 112 -1.77 -7.93 -16.37
CA ASP A 112 -0.97 -8.54 -17.43
C ASP A 112 0.46 -8.01 -17.27
N ASP A 113 1.14 -8.45 -16.22
CA ASP A 113 2.48 -7.97 -15.87
C ASP A 113 3.20 -9.03 -15.02
N ARG A 114 4.41 -8.72 -14.56
CA ARG A 114 5.29 -9.56 -13.74
C ARG A 114 4.81 -9.79 -12.30
N PHE A 115 3.53 -9.58 -12.02
CA PHE A 115 2.96 -9.81 -10.71
C PHE A 115 1.54 -10.34 -10.79
N THR A 116 1.12 -11.02 -9.73
CA THR A 116 -0.23 -11.52 -9.59
C THR A 116 -0.76 -11.17 -8.20
N LEU A 117 -2.00 -10.68 -8.17
CA LEU A 117 -2.74 -10.43 -6.94
C LEU A 117 -3.93 -11.38 -6.89
N ASP A 118 -3.89 -12.30 -5.94
CA ASP A 118 -5.01 -13.20 -5.65
C ASP A 118 -5.64 -12.88 -4.29
N ILE A 119 -6.94 -12.62 -4.33
CA ILE A 119 -7.80 -12.33 -3.20
C ILE A 119 -9.04 -13.21 -3.36
N PRO A 120 -9.18 -14.28 -2.57
CA PRO A 120 -10.35 -15.14 -2.63
C PRO A 120 -11.60 -14.40 -2.15
N ILE A 121 -12.75 -14.73 -2.74
CA ILE A 121 -14.03 -14.22 -2.26
C ILE A 121 -14.32 -14.71 -0.82
N PRO A 122 -14.85 -13.85 0.07
CA PRO A 122 -15.18 -14.26 1.44
C PRO A 122 -16.29 -15.33 1.44
N GLN A 123 -15.98 -16.51 1.98
CA GLN A 123 -16.95 -17.59 2.09
C GLN A 123 -17.89 -17.43 3.28
N ASN A 124 -17.36 -16.94 4.41
CA ASN A 124 -18.11 -16.78 5.66
C ASN A 124 -17.87 -15.39 6.27
N PRO A 125 -18.37 -14.32 5.64
CA PRO A 125 -18.19 -12.97 6.16
C PRO A 125 -18.92 -12.78 7.50
N SER A 126 -18.23 -12.14 8.44
CA SER A 126 -18.73 -11.88 9.78
C SER A 126 -19.89 -10.89 9.76
N ARG A 127 -21.04 -11.33 10.27
CA ARG A 127 -22.23 -10.47 10.43
C ARG A 127 -22.02 -9.34 11.45
N LEU A 128 -21.17 -9.56 12.45
CA LEU A 128 -20.85 -8.54 13.45
C LEU A 128 -20.15 -7.34 12.81
N PHE A 129 -19.20 -7.62 11.91
CA PHE A 129 -18.49 -6.58 11.18
C PHE A 129 -19.29 -6.00 10.00
N ALA A 130 -20.42 -6.62 9.65
CA ALA A 130 -21.33 -6.16 8.61
C ALA A 130 -22.27 -5.04 9.08
N LEU A 131 -22.26 -4.68 10.37
CA LEU A 131 -22.96 -3.49 10.85
C LEU A 131 -22.29 -2.24 10.26
N PRO A 132 -22.95 -1.45 9.39
CA PRO A 132 -22.25 -0.42 8.61
C PRO A 132 -21.54 0.62 9.48
N VAL A 133 -22.20 1.06 10.55
CA VAL A 133 -21.63 2.05 11.48
C VAL A 133 -20.74 1.37 12.51
N VAL A 134 -21.28 0.44 13.30
CA VAL A 134 -20.54 -0.16 14.43
C VAL A 134 -19.40 -1.05 13.93
N GLY A 135 -19.68 -1.95 12.99
CA GLY A 135 -18.69 -2.83 12.37
C GLY A 135 -17.62 -2.04 11.62
N GLY A 136 -18.03 -1.04 10.84
CA GLY A 136 -17.11 -0.12 10.16
C GLY A 136 -16.19 0.63 11.12
N LEU A 137 -16.75 1.26 12.16
CA LEU A 137 -15.97 1.98 13.17
C LEU A 137 -15.02 1.04 13.94
N MET A 138 -15.46 -0.18 14.28
CA MET A 138 -14.59 -1.17 14.90
C MET A 138 -13.41 -1.53 13.99
N ARG A 139 -13.64 -1.76 12.70
CA ARG A 139 -12.56 -2.03 11.74
C ARG A 139 -11.59 -0.85 11.65
N LEU A 140 -12.08 0.38 11.64
CA LEU A 140 -11.25 1.60 11.62
C LEU A 140 -10.38 1.75 12.88
N ILE A 141 -10.94 1.50 14.06
CA ILE A 141 -10.16 1.56 15.31
C ILE A 141 -9.11 0.44 15.33
N LEU A 142 -9.51 -0.79 14.98
CA LEU A 142 -8.63 -1.94 14.99
C LEU A 142 -7.50 -1.79 13.97
N ILE A 143 -7.75 -1.21 12.79
CA ILE A 143 -6.70 -1.08 11.77
C ILE A 143 -5.65 -0.02 12.11
N MET A 144 -5.93 0.91 13.02
CA MET A 144 -5.06 2.05 13.32
C MET A 144 -3.60 1.64 13.61
N PRO A 145 -3.30 0.62 14.46
CA PRO A 145 -1.91 0.22 14.71
C PRO A 145 -1.23 -0.35 13.46
N VAL A 146 -1.96 -1.09 12.61
CA VAL A 146 -1.46 -1.56 11.30
C VAL A 146 -1.21 -0.37 10.39
N GLY A 147 -2.09 0.63 10.40
CA GLY A 147 -1.96 1.84 9.59
C GLY A 147 -0.72 2.65 9.94
N VAL A 148 -0.41 2.81 11.24
CA VAL A 148 0.84 3.45 11.68
C VAL A 148 2.05 2.65 11.22
N TYR A 149 2.02 1.31 11.36
CA TYR A 149 3.10 0.46 10.88
C TYR A 149 3.29 0.55 9.36
N HIS A 150 2.20 0.44 8.60
CA HIS A 150 2.18 0.57 7.15
C HIS A 150 2.72 1.93 6.71
N TYR A 151 2.30 3.02 7.35
CA TYR A 151 2.82 4.36 7.06
C TYR A 151 4.35 4.43 7.16
N ILE A 152 4.94 3.85 8.21
CA ILE A 152 6.40 3.81 8.35
C ILE A 152 7.03 2.99 7.22
N LEU A 153 6.45 1.86 6.85
CA LEU A 153 6.95 1.01 5.76
C LEU A 153 6.89 1.73 4.40
N ASP A 154 5.75 2.32 4.07
CA ASP A 154 5.50 2.99 2.80
C ASP A 154 6.38 4.23 2.65
N GLU A 155 6.47 5.06 3.69
CA GLU A 155 7.36 6.22 3.67
C GLU A 155 8.82 5.78 3.54
N THR A 156 9.25 4.70 4.22
CA THR A 156 10.61 4.16 4.06
C THR A 156 10.86 3.67 2.65
N SER A 157 9.91 2.94 2.07
CA SER A 157 9.95 2.50 0.68
C SER A 157 10.10 3.70 -0.26
N ARG A 158 9.17 4.66 -0.23
CA ARG A 158 9.16 5.85 -1.10
C ARG A 158 10.40 6.70 -0.95
N PHE A 159 10.85 6.96 0.27
CA PHE A 159 12.05 7.72 0.55
C PHE A 159 13.29 7.07 -0.07
N THR A 160 13.44 5.75 0.13
CA THR A 160 14.60 5.02 -0.40
C THR A 160 14.55 4.88 -1.92
N VAL A 161 13.36 4.73 -2.52
CA VAL A 161 13.18 4.79 -3.98
C VAL A 161 13.65 6.13 -4.54
N ASN A 162 13.17 7.24 -3.96
CA ASN A 162 13.47 8.59 -4.43
C ASN A 162 14.94 8.97 -4.29
N ILE A 163 15.67 8.41 -3.33
CA ILE A 163 17.07 8.79 -3.06
C ILE A 163 18.07 7.79 -3.64
N LEU A 164 17.76 6.49 -3.63
CA LEU A 164 18.73 5.43 -3.93
C LEU A 164 18.40 4.62 -5.19
N ALA A 165 17.12 4.33 -5.45
CA ALA A 165 16.76 3.41 -6.53
C ALA A 165 17.16 3.97 -7.91
N TRP A 166 16.94 5.25 -8.14
CA TRP A 166 17.31 5.92 -9.39
C TRP A 166 18.82 5.76 -9.70
N PHE A 167 19.68 5.99 -8.71
CA PHE A 167 21.14 5.88 -8.84
C PHE A 167 21.51 4.43 -9.17
N TRP A 168 20.94 3.48 -8.42
CA TRP A 168 21.26 2.07 -8.61
C TRP A 168 20.81 1.56 -9.98
N VAL A 169 19.63 1.95 -10.44
CA VAL A 169 19.12 1.55 -11.76
C VAL A 169 19.95 2.16 -12.89
N LEU A 170 20.34 3.43 -12.80
CA LEU A 170 21.16 4.08 -13.83
C LEU A 170 22.55 3.46 -13.95
N PHE A 171 23.23 3.24 -12.82
CA PHE A 171 24.63 2.82 -12.81
C PHE A 171 24.83 1.30 -12.77
N LYS A 172 23.96 0.55 -12.09
CA LYS A 172 24.04 -0.91 -11.98
C LYS A 172 23.08 -1.65 -12.91
N GLY A 173 22.13 -0.95 -13.53
CA GLY A 173 21.18 -1.56 -14.46
C GLY A 173 20.24 -2.57 -13.81
N ARG A 174 20.09 -2.54 -12.48
CA ARG A 174 19.21 -3.43 -11.71
C ARG A 174 18.53 -2.63 -10.61
N TYR A 175 17.41 -3.12 -10.09
CA TYR A 175 16.75 -2.49 -8.95
C TYR A 175 17.35 -3.01 -7.62
N PRO A 176 17.54 -2.19 -6.58
CA PRO A 176 18.03 -2.68 -5.28
C PRO A 176 17.07 -3.69 -4.66
N GLU A 177 17.56 -4.90 -4.40
CA GLU A 177 16.71 -6.02 -3.94
C GLU A 177 16.03 -5.73 -2.59
N TRP A 178 16.73 -5.10 -1.65
CA TRP A 178 16.16 -4.75 -0.35
C TRP A 178 15.06 -3.69 -0.42
N ILE A 179 15.14 -2.75 -1.37
CA ILE A 179 14.10 -1.74 -1.61
C ILE A 179 12.91 -2.43 -2.26
N TYR A 180 13.15 -3.25 -3.29
CA TYR A 180 12.11 -4.02 -3.97
C TYR A 180 11.30 -4.88 -2.98
N GLU A 181 12.00 -5.64 -2.12
CA GLU A 181 11.37 -6.44 -1.09
C GLU A 181 10.53 -5.59 -0.13
N LEU A 182 11.05 -4.43 0.30
CA LEU A 182 10.35 -3.53 1.20
C LEU A 182 9.10 -2.94 0.54
N THR A 183 9.21 -2.48 -0.71
CA THR A 183 8.09 -1.96 -1.50
C THR A 183 7.01 -3.02 -1.68
N ARG A 184 7.37 -4.22 -2.15
CA ARG A 184 6.43 -5.34 -2.31
C ARG A 184 5.70 -5.66 -1.00
N ASP A 185 6.45 -5.76 0.10
CA ASP A 185 5.87 -6.15 1.38
C ASP A 185 5.00 -5.02 1.97
N SER A 186 5.36 -3.75 1.74
CA SER A 186 4.54 -2.59 2.12
C SER A 186 3.20 -2.58 1.38
N GLU A 187 3.23 -2.69 0.06
CA GLU A 187 2.03 -2.74 -0.79
C GLU A 187 1.14 -3.93 -0.44
N ARG A 188 1.74 -5.08 -0.09
CA ARG A 188 0.98 -6.22 0.43
C ARG A 188 0.23 -5.85 1.71
N VAL A 189 0.89 -5.20 2.67
CA VAL A 189 0.24 -4.77 3.93
C VAL A 189 -0.88 -3.77 3.64
N GLU A 190 -0.67 -2.84 2.71
CA GLU A 190 -1.71 -1.91 2.26
C GLU A 190 -2.94 -2.67 1.73
N LEU A 191 -2.72 -3.63 0.84
CA LEU A 191 -3.79 -4.46 0.28
C LEU A 191 -4.48 -5.29 1.37
N SER A 192 -3.75 -5.81 2.36
CA SER A 192 -4.37 -6.47 3.53
C SER A 192 -5.30 -5.52 4.27
N MET A 193 -4.88 -4.28 4.49
CA MET A 193 -5.68 -3.27 5.18
C MET A 193 -6.94 -2.94 4.39
N TRP A 194 -6.82 -2.74 3.07
CA TRP A 194 -7.97 -2.48 2.20
C TRP A 194 -8.94 -3.67 2.14
N ALA A 195 -8.42 -4.91 2.07
CA ALA A 195 -9.26 -6.10 2.14
C ALA A 195 -9.97 -6.21 3.50
N TYR A 196 -9.28 -5.87 4.59
CA TYR A 196 -9.89 -5.84 5.92
C TYR A 196 -10.96 -4.76 6.04
N LEU A 197 -10.71 -3.54 5.54
CA LEU A 197 -11.67 -2.43 5.63
C LEU A 197 -12.92 -2.64 4.78
N SER A 198 -12.78 -3.17 3.57
CA SER A 198 -13.89 -3.51 2.65
C SER A 198 -14.66 -4.78 3.04
N GLY A 199 -14.20 -5.50 4.07
CA GLY A 199 -14.78 -6.77 4.51
C GLY A 199 -14.49 -7.95 3.57
N LEU A 200 -13.57 -7.81 2.62
CA LEU A 200 -13.00 -8.91 1.83
C LEU A 200 -12.18 -9.88 2.67
N SER A 201 -11.75 -9.46 3.86
CA SER A 201 -11.18 -10.33 4.87
C SER A 201 -11.64 -9.91 6.25
N ASP A 202 -11.98 -10.89 7.08
CA ASP A 202 -12.19 -10.69 8.52
C ASP A 202 -10.91 -10.93 9.33
N GLU A 203 -9.84 -11.39 8.67
CA GLU A 203 -8.58 -11.66 9.32
C GLU A 203 -7.78 -10.37 9.48
N TYR A 204 -7.35 -10.09 10.71
CA TYR A 204 -6.52 -8.94 11.01
C TYR A 204 -5.17 -9.02 10.25
N PRO A 205 -4.73 -7.94 9.57
CA PRO A 205 -3.54 -7.97 8.74
C PRO A 205 -2.28 -8.48 9.43
N SER A 206 -1.55 -9.37 8.76
CA SER A 206 -0.20 -9.76 9.19
C SER A 206 0.81 -8.66 8.88
N LEU A 207 1.61 -8.30 9.88
CA LEU A 207 2.70 -7.33 9.79
C LEU A 207 4.01 -7.98 9.32
N TYR A 208 3.97 -9.25 8.90
CA TYR A 208 5.16 -9.92 8.39
C TYR A 208 5.72 -9.20 7.16
N ILE A 209 7.00 -8.86 7.22
CA ILE A 209 7.80 -8.42 6.07
C ILE A 209 9.05 -9.30 5.98
N SER A 210 9.57 -9.46 4.77
CA SER A 210 10.82 -10.16 4.52
C SER A 210 11.99 -9.42 5.17
N MET A 211 12.88 -10.16 5.83
CA MET A 211 14.04 -9.60 6.55
C MET A 211 15.38 -10.07 5.96
N ASN A 212 15.40 -10.45 4.68
CA ASN A 212 16.62 -10.89 3.98
C ASN A 212 17.74 -9.83 4.08
N HIS A 213 17.35 -8.54 4.00
CA HIS A 213 18.25 -7.39 4.11
C HIS A 213 17.95 -6.55 5.36
N LYS A 214 17.87 -7.21 6.52
CA LYS A 214 17.41 -6.61 7.79
C LYS A 214 18.09 -5.29 8.16
N THR A 215 19.42 -5.21 8.04
CA THR A 215 20.18 -4.02 8.47
C THR A 215 19.77 -2.78 7.70
N ALA A 216 19.71 -2.86 6.37
CA ALA A 216 19.31 -1.72 5.54
C ALA A 216 17.88 -1.27 5.87
N LYS A 217 16.93 -2.21 5.93
CA LYS A 217 15.52 -1.91 6.24
C LYS A 217 15.37 -1.21 7.60
N LEU A 218 16.00 -1.75 8.66
CA LEU A 218 15.91 -1.17 10.00
C LEU A 218 16.59 0.19 10.11
N VAL A 219 17.73 0.40 9.45
CA VAL A 219 18.43 1.70 9.46
C VAL A 219 17.55 2.78 8.85
N PHE A 220 16.97 2.54 7.67
CA PHE A 220 16.14 3.55 7.01
C PHE A 220 14.80 3.77 7.72
N MET A 221 14.18 2.73 8.28
CA MET A 221 12.99 2.90 9.13
C MET A 221 13.30 3.73 10.38
N GLY A 222 14.41 3.45 11.05
CA GLY A 222 14.87 4.22 12.21
C GLY A 222 15.17 5.68 11.87
N LEU A 223 15.84 5.91 10.73
CA LEU A 223 16.15 7.24 10.23
C LEU A 223 14.87 8.07 9.98
N LEU A 224 13.87 7.50 9.30
CA LEU A 224 12.61 8.22 9.04
C LEU A 224 11.82 8.50 10.30
N LEU A 225 11.79 7.55 11.25
CA LEU A 225 11.17 7.80 12.54
C LEU A 225 11.84 8.97 13.28
N MET A 226 13.16 9.07 13.23
CA MET A 226 13.89 10.21 13.82
C MET A 226 13.58 11.52 13.09
N LEU A 227 13.54 11.53 11.76
CA LEU A 227 13.22 12.72 10.97
C LEU A 227 11.78 13.20 11.19
N GLY A 228 10.82 12.28 11.19
CA GLY A 228 9.41 12.57 11.48
C GLY A 228 9.21 13.08 12.90
N PHE A 229 9.92 12.51 13.87
CA PHE A 229 9.91 12.98 15.26
C PHE A 229 10.56 14.38 15.40
N ALA A 230 11.69 14.63 14.72
CA ALA A 230 12.36 15.92 14.75
C ALA A 230 11.46 17.06 14.22
N GLY A 231 10.71 16.82 13.14
CA GLY A 231 9.76 17.81 12.60
C GLY A 231 8.60 18.18 13.56
N PHE A 232 8.25 17.31 14.51
CA PHE A 232 7.21 17.57 15.51
C PHE A 232 7.71 18.44 16.69
N PHE A 233 9.02 18.38 17.00
CA PHE A 233 9.62 19.09 18.14
C PHE A 233 10.37 20.36 17.79
N ILE A 234 10.58 20.66 16.50
CA ILE A 234 11.11 21.97 16.07
C ILE A 234 9.90 22.91 16.02
N PRO A 235 9.73 23.83 17.00
CA PRO A 235 8.70 24.84 16.89
C PRO A 235 9.01 25.69 15.67
N ASP A 236 7.99 26.07 14.90
CA ASP A 236 8.14 27.01 13.79
C ASP A 236 8.93 28.23 14.26
N ALA A 237 10.20 28.29 13.88
CA ALA A 237 11.01 29.49 14.03
C ALA A 237 10.56 30.46 12.94
N SER A 238 9.30 30.88 12.99
CA SER A 238 8.88 32.05 12.23
C SER A 238 9.49 33.26 12.95
N PRO A 239 10.42 34.00 12.32
CA PRO A 239 10.84 35.27 12.89
C PRO A 239 9.60 36.16 12.86
N ASN A 240 9.10 36.53 14.03
CA ASN A 240 8.13 37.60 14.19
C ASN A 240 8.71 38.86 13.52
N LEU A 241 8.33 39.11 12.27
CA LEU A 241 8.48 40.41 11.61
C LEU A 241 7.44 41.36 12.21
N THR A 242 7.52 41.59 13.51
CA THR A 242 6.77 42.63 14.19
C THR A 242 7.54 43.93 14.05
N ASN A 243 7.00 44.79 13.18
CA ASN A 243 6.90 46.24 13.36
C ASN A 243 8.22 46.99 13.63
N SER A 244 8.85 47.46 12.57
CA SER A 244 9.63 48.70 12.64
C SER A 244 8.68 49.91 12.62
N PRO A 245 8.95 50.94 13.44
CA PRO A 245 8.02 52.01 13.83
C PRO A 245 7.54 52.91 12.69
#